data_AF-A0A3B9CTT3-F1
#
_entry.id   AF-A0A3B9CTT3-F1
#
_cell.length_a   1.000
_cell.length_b   1.000
_cell.length_c   1.000
_cell.angle_alpha   90.00
_cell.angle_beta   90.00
_cell.angle_gamma   90.00
#
_symmetry.space_group_name_H-M   'P 1'
#
loop_
_entity.id
_entity.type
_entity.pdbx_description
1 polymer ?
#
loop_
_entity_poly.entity_id
_entity_poly.type
_entity_poly.pdbx_seq_one_letter_code
_entity_poly.pdbx_strand_id
1 'polypeptide(L)'
;VSGPDWIEADRVAIYVNGQLLTERALDQTARKRGGLKQRFTFQLPKARHDYLVSVVVTGPGMRGLWCPIARPYQPDSAVWNPQMMGLSGAVRVDADGDGRFQCAAEYAKRIWRSADGNPLSAIHMASDFDAAVQLQLADLLYQQNRDAFFGEVLSIARRTPVKEAFDAFVDSARASERAVVLPE
;
A
#
# COMPACT_ATOMS: atom_id res chain seq x y z
N VAL A 1 10.80 0.36 -17.13
CA VAL A 1 9.65 1.11 -17.68
C VAL A 1 9.68 1.02 -19.19
N SER A 2 8.64 0.42 -19.77
CA SER A 2 8.48 0.28 -21.21
C SER A 2 7.20 0.99 -21.64
N GLY A 3 7.20 1.58 -22.83
CA GLY A 3 6.05 2.28 -23.38
C GLY A 3 6.38 2.89 -24.75
N PRO A 4 5.36 3.19 -25.57
CA PRO A 4 5.57 3.78 -26.88
C PRO A 4 6.17 5.18 -26.80
N ASP A 5 6.78 5.66 -27.88
CA ASP A 5 7.56 6.90 -27.86
C ASP A 5 6.76 8.17 -27.53
N TRP A 6 5.46 8.15 -27.82
CA TRP A 6 4.50 9.22 -27.53
C TRP A 6 3.97 9.27 -26.09
N ILE A 7 4.42 8.35 -25.22
CA ILE A 7 4.19 8.41 -23.77
C ILE A 7 5.41 9.00 -23.09
N GLU A 8 5.18 9.96 -22.20
CA GLU A 8 6.17 10.52 -21.30
C GLU A 8 5.88 10.00 -19.89
N ALA A 9 6.82 9.26 -19.32
CA ALA A 9 6.78 8.84 -17.93
C ALA A 9 7.79 9.71 -17.16
N ASP A 10 7.40 10.23 -16.01
CA ASP A 10 8.20 11.18 -15.23
C ASP A 10 8.58 10.65 -13.84
N ARG A 11 7.80 9.74 -13.28
CA ARG A 11 8.02 9.16 -11.95
C ARG A 11 7.77 7.67 -11.94
N VAL A 12 8.61 6.95 -11.22
CA VAL A 12 8.40 5.56 -10.82
C VAL A 12 8.39 5.46 -9.30
N ALA A 13 7.40 4.77 -8.75
CA ALA A 13 7.25 4.51 -7.34
C ALA A 13 7.09 3.00 -7.09
N ILE A 14 7.73 2.50 -6.05
CA ILE A 14 7.59 1.13 -5.58
C ILE A 14 6.84 1.13 -4.27
N TYR A 15 5.84 0.26 -4.20
CA TYR A 15 5.03 0.03 -3.03
C TYR A 15 5.25 -1.39 -2.51
N VAL A 16 5.39 -1.53 -1.20
CA VAL A 16 5.44 -2.82 -0.47
C VAL A 16 4.22 -2.89 0.42
N ASN A 17 3.37 -3.91 0.23
CA ASN A 17 2.09 -4.04 0.92
C ASN A 17 1.24 -2.74 0.91
N GLY A 18 1.29 -2.00 -0.20
CA GLY A 18 0.57 -0.74 -0.38
C GLY A 18 1.25 0.50 0.23
N GLN A 19 2.37 0.35 0.94
CA GLN A 19 3.15 1.47 1.48
C GLN A 19 4.26 1.87 0.52
N LEU A 20 4.47 3.18 0.34
CA LEU A 20 5.52 3.71 -0.52
C LEU A 20 6.90 3.34 0.07
N LEU A 21 7.66 2.53 -0.65
CA LEU A 21 9.04 2.20 -0.30
C LEU A 21 10.00 3.27 -0.82
N THR A 22 9.87 3.63 -2.09
CA THR A 22 10.76 4.59 -2.75
C THR A 22 10.14 5.11 -4.03
N GLU A 23 10.52 6.32 -4.41
CA GLU A 23 10.18 6.93 -5.69
C GLU A 23 11.41 7.53 -6.35
N ARG A 24 11.41 7.58 -7.69
CA ARG A 24 12.46 8.19 -8.50
C ARG A 24 11.85 8.89 -9.70
N ALA A 25 12.42 10.04 -10.05
CA ALA A 25 12.16 10.66 -11.34
C ALA A 25 12.83 9.86 -12.46
N LEU A 26 12.18 9.83 -13.63
CA LEU A 26 12.79 9.38 -14.87
C LEU A 26 13.65 10.50 -15.45
N ASP A 27 14.83 10.14 -15.96
CA ASP A 27 15.69 11.06 -16.70
C ASP A 27 15.11 11.29 -18.10
N GLN A 28 14.56 12.49 -18.32
CA GLN A 28 13.95 12.86 -19.59
C GLN A 28 14.97 13.05 -20.72
N THR A 29 16.25 13.18 -20.39
CA THR A 29 17.34 13.34 -21.37
C THR A 29 17.93 12.00 -21.82
N ALA A 30 17.57 10.91 -21.14
CA ALA A 30 18.05 9.58 -21.46
C ALA A 30 17.64 9.16 -22.89
N ARG A 31 18.60 8.61 -23.64
CA ARG A 31 18.37 8.16 -25.03
C ARG A 31 17.31 7.06 -25.06
N LYS A 32 16.14 7.37 -25.63
CA LYS A 32 15.04 6.42 -25.86
C LYS A 32 15.53 5.28 -26.75
N ARG A 33 15.46 4.03 -26.28
CA ARG A 33 15.84 2.83 -27.04
C ARG A 33 14.60 1.97 -27.25
N GLY A 34 14.05 1.94 -28.46
CA GLY A 34 13.03 0.96 -28.88
C GLY A 34 11.93 0.68 -27.84
N GLY A 35 11.22 1.71 -27.39
CA GLY A 35 10.13 1.56 -26.41
C GLY A 35 10.56 1.32 -24.94
N LEU A 36 11.86 1.16 -24.65
CA LEU A 36 12.37 1.19 -23.28
C LEU A 36 12.65 2.65 -22.88
N LYS A 37 11.93 3.14 -21.87
CA LYS A 37 12.10 4.49 -21.32
C LYS A 37 13.31 4.54 -20.39
N GLN A 38 13.29 3.70 -19.36
CA GLN A 38 14.39 3.60 -18.40
C GLN A 38 14.31 2.27 -17.64
N ARG A 39 15.47 1.76 -17.25
CA ARG A 39 15.60 0.59 -16.36
C ARG A 39 16.01 1.07 -14.98
N PHE A 40 15.39 0.49 -13.96
CA PHE A 40 15.69 0.76 -12.56
C PHE A 40 15.99 -0.55 -11.85
N THR A 41 16.88 -0.47 -10.86
CA THR A 41 17.15 -1.55 -9.92
C THR A 41 16.94 -0.98 -8.52
N PHE A 42 16.18 -1.70 -7.71
CA PHE A 42 15.84 -1.31 -6.35
C PHE A 42 16.19 -2.44 -5.38
N GLN A 43 16.59 -2.07 -4.17
CA GLN A 43 16.76 -3.01 -3.08
C GLN A 43 15.44 -3.08 -2.30
N LEU A 44 14.93 -4.30 -2.12
CA LEU A 44 13.73 -4.55 -1.34
C LEU A 44 14.10 -4.79 0.13
N PRO A 45 13.20 -4.48 1.08
CA PRO A 45 13.45 -4.72 2.49
C PRO A 45 13.62 -6.21 2.77
N LYS A 46 14.58 -6.54 3.63
CA LYS A 46 14.70 -7.89 4.19
C LYS A 46 13.69 -8.03 5.33
N ALA A 47 12.57 -8.68 5.05
CA ALA A 47 11.53 -8.96 6.01
C ALA A 47 11.61 -10.40 6.52
N ARG A 48 10.94 -10.69 7.66
CA ARG A 48 10.75 -12.05 8.19
C ARG A 48 9.38 -12.62 7.79
N HIS A 49 8.74 -12.00 6.82
CA HIS A 49 7.41 -12.29 6.35
C HIS A 49 7.28 -11.84 4.91
N ASP A 50 6.42 -12.50 4.17
CA ASP A 50 6.18 -12.22 2.76
C ASP A 50 5.42 -10.93 2.54
N TYR A 51 5.61 -10.36 1.36
CA TYR A 51 4.96 -9.11 0.99
C TYR A 51 4.67 -9.02 -0.50
N LEU A 52 3.72 -8.16 -0.84
CA LEU A 52 3.38 -7.80 -2.20
C LEU A 52 4.16 -6.56 -2.62
N VAL A 53 4.76 -6.59 -3.81
CA VAL A 53 5.42 -5.45 -4.42
C VAL A 53 4.63 -4.99 -5.65
N SER A 54 4.33 -3.69 -5.70
CA SER A 54 3.70 -3.06 -6.86
C SER A 54 4.56 -1.90 -7.34
N VAL A 55 4.80 -1.83 -8.64
CA VAL A 55 5.49 -0.70 -9.27
C VAL A 55 4.45 0.15 -10.00
N VAL A 56 4.39 1.42 -9.63
CA VAL A 56 3.55 2.43 -10.25
C VAL A 56 4.44 3.38 -11.03
N VAL A 57 4.10 3.62 -12.28
CA VAL A 57 4.76 4.63 -13.11
C VAL A 57 3.72 5.68 -13.45
N THR A 58 4.04 6.95 -13.26
CA THR A 58 3.18 8.06 -13.65
C THR A 58 3.85 8.94 -14.69
N GLY A 59 3.03 9.76 -15.33
CA GLY A 59 3.46 10.79 -16.26
C GLY A 59 2.31 11.71 -16.65
N PRO A 60 2.60 12.80 -17.36
CA PRO A 60 1.57 13.64 -17.94
C PRO A 60 0.68 12.83 -18.87
N GLY A 61 -0.63 13.11 -18.84
CA GLY A 61 -1.60 12.49 -19.73
C GLY A 61 -1.39 12.89 -21.19
N MET A 62 -1.81 12.04 -22.13
CA MET A 62 -1.73 12.35 -23.56
C MET A 62 -2.55 13.61 -23.86
N ARG A 63 -1.96 14.52 -24.63
CA ARG A 63 -2.63 15.74 -25.14
C ARG A 63 -2.91 15.70 -26.64
N GLY A 64 -2.42 14.66 -27.33
CA GLY A 64 -2.61 14.49 -28.77
C GLY A 64 -4.05 14.14 -29.14
N LEU A 65 -4.54 14.72 -30.24
CA LEU A 65 -5.91 14.52 -30.73
C LEU A 65 -6.20 13.08 -31.20
N TRP A 66 -5.16 12.28 -31.46
CA TRP A 66 -5.28 10.89 -31.91
C TRP A 66 -5.67 9.90 -30.81
N CYS A 67 -5.62 10.30 -29.54
CA CYS A 67 -6.06 9.49 -28.40
C CYS A 67 -6.70 10.39 -27.33
N PRO A 68 -7.95 10.85 -27.54
CA PRO A 68 -8.61 11.76 -26.62
C PRO A 68 -8.89 11.06 -25.28
N ILE A 69 -8.40 11.65 -24.19
CA ILE A 69 -8.73 11.22 -22.82
C ILE A 69 -10.01 11.96 -22.42
N ALA A 70 -11.03 11.21 -21.98
CA ALA A 70 -12.26 11.79 -21.47
C ALA A 70 -11.97 12.68 -20.26
N ARG A 71 -12.59 13.86 -20.21
CA ARG A 71 -12.51 14.73 -19.04
C ARG A 71 -13.35 14.11 -17.91
N PRO A 72 -12.96 14.31 -16.63
CA PRO A 72 -13.75 13.92 -15.48
C PRO A 72 -15.16 14.48 -15.60
N TYR A 73 -16.14 13.65 -15.26
CA TYR A 73 -17.54 14.04 -15.28
C TYR A 73 -17.83 15.20 -14.32
N GLN A 74 -17.19 15.18 -13.15
CA GLN A 74 -17.26 16.24 -12.14
C GLN A 74 -15.84 16.68 -11.80
N PRO A 75 -15.28 17.64 -12.54
CA PRO A 75 -13.96 18.16 -12.23
C PRO A 75 -14.02 19.02 -10.96
N ASP A 76 -13.03 18.86 -10.09
CA ASP A 76 -12.77 19.72 -8.93
C ASP A 76 -12.09 21.05 -9.34
N SER A 77 -11.64 21.16 -10.59
CA SER A 77 -10.97 22.35 -11.14
C SER A 77 -11.23 22.50 -12.64
N ALA A 78 -11.29 23.76 -13.12
CA ALA A 78 -11.35 24.06 -14.55
C ALA A 78 -10.03 23.77 -15.28
N VAL A 79 -8.92 23.63 -14.55
CA VAL A 79 -7.59 23.37 -15.13
C VAL A 79 -7.47 21.90 -15.48
N TRP A 80 -7.34 21.59 -16.77
CA TRP A 80 -7.16 20.21 -17.23
C TRP A 80 -5.69 19.78 -17.15
N ASN A 81 -5.36 18.95 -16.13
CA ASN A 81 -4.03 18.38 -15.95
C ASN A 81 -4.11 16.84 -15.87
N PRO A 82 -4.27 16.14 -17.00
CA PRO A 82 -4.41 14.69 -16.98
C PRO A 82 -3.10 14.03 -16.55
N GLN A 83 -3.21 12.88 -15.89
CA GLN A 83 -2.09 11.98 -15.62
C GLN A 83 -2.37 10.62 -16.23
N MET A 84 -1.30 9.96 -16.68
CA MET A 84 -1.32 8.55 -17.03
C MET A 84 -0.59 7.75 -15.97
N MET A 85 -1.07 6.53 -15.75
CA MET A 85 -0.49 5.58 -14.82
C MET A 85 -0.29 4.23 -15.50
N GLY A 86 0.86 3.62 -15.29
CA GLY A 86 1.13 2.22 -15.54
C GLY A 86 1.35 1.48 -14.21
N LEU A 87 0.85 0.25 -14.12
CA LEU A 87 0.94 -0.59 -12.92
C LEU A 87 1.48 -1.97 -13.30
N SER A 88 2.44 -2.49 -12.52
CA SER A 88 3.00 -3.84 -12.74
C SER A 88 2.06 -4.99 -12.35
N GLY A 89 0.99 -4.69 -11.63
CA GLY A 89 0.29 -5.66 -10.78
C GLY A 89 1.08 -5.95 -9.50
N ALA A 90 0.50 -6.78 -8.63
CA ALA A 90 1.10 -7.19 -7.37
C ALA A 90 2.00 -8.41 -7.58
N VAL A 91 3.30 -8.25 -7.35
CA VAL A 91 4.30 -9.32 -7.38
C VAL A 91 4.45 -9.88 -5.98
N ARG A 92 4.33 -11.20 -5.84
CA ARG A 92 4.56 -11.91 -4.57
C ARG A 92 6.04 -12.07 -4.32
N VAL A 93 6.49 -11.68 -3.13
CA VAL A 93 7.86 -11.89 -2.67
C VAL A 93 7.82 -12.83 -1.47
N ASP A 94 8.37 -14.03 -1.67
CA ASP A 94 8.71 -14.97 -0.60
C ASP A 94 9.98 -14.44 0.08
N ALA A 95 9.80 -13.75 1.20
CA ALA A 95 10.88 -13.06 1.90
C ALA A 95 11.39 -13.84 3.11
N ASP A 96 10.57 -14.74 3.66
CA ASP A 96 11.00 -15.64 4.73
C ASP A 96 11.64 -16.93 4.22
N GLY A 97 11.49 -17.24 2.93
CA GLY A 97 12.19 -18.32 2.23
C GLY A 97 11.56 -19.69 2.46
N ASP A 98 10.31 -19.75 2.90
CA ASP A 98 9.61 -21.01 3.19
C ASP A 98 8.98 -21.67 1.94
N GLY A 99 9.04 -20.99 0.78
CA GLY A 99 8.50 -21.46 -0.49
C GLY A 99 6.98 -21.30 -0.62
N ARG A 100 6.31 -20.64 0.32
CA ARG A 100 4.85 -20.49 0.40
C ARG A 100 4.45 -19.08 0.79
N PHE A 101 4.10 -18.31 -0.25
CA PHE A 101 3.57 -16.96 -0.06
C PHE A 101 2.40 -16.90 0.93
N GLN A 102 2.56 -16.10 1.98
CA GLN A 102 1.50 -15.72 2.92
C GLN A 102 1.20 -14.22 2.83
N CYS A 103 -0.08 -13.83 2.83
CA CYS A 103 -0.43 -12.41 2.84
C CYS A 103 -0.44 -11.83 4.28
N ALA A 104 -0.43 -10.49 4.40
CA ALA A 104 -0.41 -9.81 5.70
C ALA A 104 -1.55 -10.25 6.64
N ALA A 105 -2.74 -10.52 6.10
CA ALA A 105 -3.88 -11.02 6.86
C ALA A 105 -3.67 -12.46 7.39
N GLU A 106 -2.92 -13.30 6.67
CA GLU A 106 -2.57 -14.65 7.12
C GLU A 106 -1.52 -14.60 8.23
N TYR A 107 -0.51 -13.74 8.12
CA TYR A 107 0.43 -13.49 9.22
C TYR A 107 -0.28 -12.95 10.47
N ALA A 108 -1.21 -12.01 10.34
CA ALA A 108 -1.98 -11.50 11.48
C ALA A 108 -2.78 -12.60 12.18
N LYS A 109 -3.46 -13.48 11.42
CA LYS A 109 -4.16 -14.66 11.97
C LYS A 109 -3.21 -15.63 12.65
N ARG A 110 -2.02 -15.84 12.09
CA ARG A 110 -0.98 -16.70 12.67
C ARG A 110 -0.49 -16.13 14.00
N ILE A 111 -0.18 -14.84 14.05
CA ILE A 111 0.20 -14.13 15.28
C ILE A 111 -0.87 -14.28 16.35
N TRP A 112 -2.14 -14.05 16.00
CA TRP A 112 -3.25 -14.18 16.95
C TRP A 112 -3.37 -15.60 17.53
N ARG A 113 -3.23 -16.63 16.69
CA ARG A 113 -3.24 -18.03 17.14
C ARG A 113 -2.05 -18.35 18.03
N SER A 114 -0.85 -17.89 17.67
CA SER A 114 0.36 -18.11 18.46
C SER A 114 0.34 -17.38 19.81
N ALA A 115 -0.44 -16.31 19.91
CA ALA A 115 -0.66 -15.56 21.14
C ALA A 115 -1.76 -16.16 22.04
N ASP A 116 -2.36 -17.30 21.66
CA ASP A 116 -3.44 -17.97 22.41
C ASP A 116 -4.61 -17.03 22.80
N GLY A 117 -4.96 -16.12 21.89
CA GLY A 117 -6.02 -15.14 22.13
C GLY A 117 -5.67 -14.01 23.11
N ASN A 118 -4.40 -13.85 23.49
CA ASN A 118 -3.94 -12.77 24.37
C ASN A 118 -3.55 -11.51 23.56
N PRO A 119 -4.27 -10.37 23.68
CA PRO A 119 -3.98 -9.18 22.87
C PRO A 119 -2.60 -8.57 23.13
N LEU A 120 -2.13 -8.56 24.37
CA LEU A 120 -0.81 -8.02 24.72
C LEU A 120 0.31 -8.83 24.04
N SER A 121 0.20 -10.15 24.06
CA SER A 121 1.15 -11.06 23.42
C SER A 121 1.12 -10.92 21.90
N ALA A 122 -0.07 -10.81 21.31
CA ALA A 122 -0.24 -10.59 19.88
C ALA A 122 0.38 -9.26 19.42
N ILE A 123 0.15 -8.17 20.16
CA ILE A 123 0.74 -6.85 19.88
C ILE A 123 2.27 -6.88 19.97
N HIS A 124 2.81 -7.56 20.99
CA HIS A 124 4.25 -7.71 21.13
C HIS A 124 4.85 -8.47 19.94
N MET A 125 4.25 -9.61 19.55
CA MET A 125 4.69 -10.38 18.38
C MET A 125 4.59 -9.59 17.07
N ALA A 126 3.53 -8.81 16.88
CA ALA A 126 3.35 -7.99 15.68
C ALA A 126 4.34 -6.84 15.53
N SER A 127 5.05 -6.48 16.62
CA SER A 127 6.08 -5.43 16.58
C SER A 127 7.27 -5.78 15.68
N ASP A 128 7.48 -7.07 15.41
CA ASP A 128 8.54 -7.57 14.50
C ASP A 128 8.14 -7.56 13.02
N PHE A 129 6.89 -7.21 12.71
CA PHE A 129 6.33 -7.23 11.35
C PHE A 129 6.11 -5.83 10.81
N ASP A 130 5.81 -5.72 9.51
CA ASP A 130 5.50 -4.44 8.88
C ASP A 130 4.14 -3.88 9.31
N ALA A 131 3.92 -2.61 8.98
CA ALA A 131 2.69 -1.91 9.31
C ALA A 131 1.44 -2.53 8.65
N ALA A 132 1.57 -3.26 7.54
CA ALA A 132 0.43 -3.93 6.92
C ALA A 132 -0.04 -5.13 7.76
N VAL A 133 0.88 -5.96 8.27
CA VAL A 133 0.54 -7.04 9.20
C VAL A 133 -0.04 -6.47 10.50
N GLN A 134 0.55 -5.40 11.03
CA GLN A 134 0.06 -4.74 12.24
C GLN A 134 -1.37 -4.19 12.06
N LEU A 135 -1.65 -3.57 10.91
CA LEU A 135 -2.99 -3.05 10.57
C LEU A 135 -4.01 -4.19 10.42
N GLN A 136 -3.63 -5.30 9.79
CA GLN A 136 -4.49 -6.49 9.69
C GLN A 136 -4.75 -7.13 11.05
N LEU A 137 -3.78 -7.08 11.99
CA LEU A 137 -4.02 -7.49 13.36
C LEU A 137 -4.99 -6.54 14.08
N ALA A 138 -4.88 -5.23 13.87
CA ALA A 138 -5.82 -4.27 14.43
C ALA A 138 -7.26 -4.54 13.97
N ASP A 139 -7.46 -4.77 12.66
CA ASP A 139 -8.76 -5.16 12.09
C ASP A 139 -9.28 -6.46 12.70
N LEU A 140 -8.43 -7.48 12.83
CA LEU A 140 -8.80 -8.75 13.45
C LEU A 140 -9.27 -8.55 14.91
N LEU A 141 -8.53 -7.80 15.72
CA LEU A 141 -8.87 -7.54 17.13
C LEU A 141 -10.15 -6.70 17.26
N TYR A 142 -10.34 -5.72 16.37
CA TYR A 142 -11.55 -4.93 16.27
C TYR A 142 -12.79 -5.79 15.97
N GLN A 143 -12.67 -6.72 15.01
CA GLN A 143 -13.75 -7.64 14.65
C GLN A 143 -14.08 -8.65 15.75
N GLN A 144 -13.11 -9.05 16.58
CA GLN A 144 -13.34 -9.96 17.71
C GLN A 144 -14.14 -9.29 18.83
N ASN A 145 -13.74 -8.08 19.24
CA ASN A 145 -14.42 -7.34 20.29
C ASN A 145 -14.15 -5.84 20.17
N ARG A 146 -15.12 -5.10 19.61
CA ARG A 146 -15.02 -3.65 19.36
C ARG A 146 -14.83 -2.83 20.64
N ASP A 147 -15.52 -3.19 21.73
CA ASP A 147 -15.44 -2.43 22.98
C ASP A 147 -14.09 -2.64 23.67
N ALA A 148 -13.63 -3.88 23.74
CA ALA A 148 -12.29 -4.20 24.24
C ALA A 148 -11.19 -3.58 23.36
N PHE A 149 -11.41 -3.49 22.05
CA PHE A 149 -10.49 -2.88 21.11
C PHE A 149 -10.25 -1.39 21.44
N PHE A 150 -11.32 -0.60 21.54
CA PHE A 150 -11.20 0.83 21.83
C PHE A 150 -10.77 1.13 23.28
N GLY A 151 -10.96 0.18 24.20
CA GLY A 151 -10.49 0.25 25.57
C GLY A 151 -9.05 -0.24 25.73
N GLU A 152 -8.91 -1.47 26.20
CA GLU A 152 -7.64 -2.05 26.63
C GLU A 152 -6.63 -2.19 25.48
N VAL A 153 -7.06 -2.76 24.34
CA VAL A 153 -6.16 -3.09 23.23
C VAL A 153 -5.48 -1.85 22.66
N LEU A 154 -6.25 -0.80 22.36
CA LEU A 154 -5.70 0.45 21.83
C LEU A 154 -4.79 1.14 22.84
N SER A 155 -5.10 1.03 24.14
CA SER A 155 -4.24 1.58 25.21
C SER A 155 -2.87 0.87 25.28
N ILE A 156 -2.84 -0.44 25.00
CA ILE A 156 -1.61 -1.24 24.91
C ILE A 156 -0.86 -0.88 23.64
N ALA A 157 -1.52 -0.95 22.47
CA ALA A 157 -0.93 -0.70 21.17
C ALA A 157 -0.22 0.66 21.10
N ARG A 158 -0.83 1.71 21.66
CA ARG A 158 -0.25 3.06 21.70
C ARG A 158 1.03 3.22 22.51
N ARG A 159 1.39 2.23 23.33
CA ARG A 159 2.64 2.19 24.10
C ARG A 159 3.71 1.29 23.48
N THR A 160 3.44 0.78 22.29
CA THR A 160 4.30 -0.19 21.59
C THR A 160 4.63 0.30 20.17
N PRO A 161 5.58 -0.33 19.47
CA PRO A 161 5.94 0.04 18.10
C PRO A 161 4.79 -0.01 17.09
N VAL A 162 3.72 -0.77 17.36
CA VAL A 162 2.57 -0.90 16.43
C VAL A 162 1.61 0.30 16.45
N LYS A 163 1.87 1.31 17.29
CA LYS A 163 1.01 2.47 17.49
C LYS A 163 0.52 3.09 16.18
N GLU A 164 1.43 3.35 15.25
CA GLU A 164 1.12 4.07 14.00
C GLU A 164 0.13 3.29 13.13
N ALA A 165 0.31 1.98 13.00
CA ALA A 165 -0.60 1.12 12.24
C ALA A 165 -1.99 1.03 12.88
N PHE A 166 -2.05 0.96 14.22
CA PHE A 166 -3.32 0.92 14.96
C PHE A 166 -4.07 2.25 14.90
N ASP A 167 -3.36 3.38 15.02
CA ASP A 167 -3.98 4.71 14.87
C ASP A 167 -4.49 4.90 13.42
N ALA A 168 -3.72 4.47 12.41
CA ALA A 168 -4.16 4.49 11.00
C ALA A 168 -5.42 3.62 10.76
N PHE A 169 -5.50 2.46 11.41
CA PHE A 169 -6.72 1.65 11.39
C PHE A 169 -7.92 2.39 12.01
N VAL A 170 -7.74 3.00 13.18
CA VAL A 170 -8.81 3.76 13.86
C VAL A 170 -9.32 4.91 12.99
N ASP A 171 -8.42 5.65 12.35
CA ASP A 171 -8.80 6.74 11.46
C ASP A 171 -9.57 6.23 10.24
N SER A 172 -9.14 5.11 9.67
CA SER A 172 -9.82 4.45 8.53
C SER A 172 -11.20 3.93 8.93
N ALA A 173 -11.33 3.29 10.09
CA ALA A 173 -12.59 2.77 10.61
C ALA A 173 -13.60 3.91 10.84
N ARG A 174 -13.16 5.02 11.45
CA ARG A 174 -13.98 6.22 11.65
C ARG A 174 -14.40 6.88 10.35
N ALA A 175 -13.51 6.95 9.36
CA ALA A 175 -13.83 7.48 8.04
C ALA A 175 -14.90 6.61 7.35
N SER A 176 -14.77 5.29 7.45
CA SER A 176 -15.76 4.35 6.92
C SER A 176 -17.12 4.51 7.59
N GLU A 177 -17.17 4.67 8.91
CA GLU A 177 -18.43 4.89 9.63
C GLU A 177 -19.14 6.19 9.19
N ARG A 178 -18.38 7.27 8.97
CA ARG A 178 -18.96 8.53 8.47
C ARG A 178 -19.49 8.42 7.06
N ALA A 179 -18.83 7.66 6.19
CA ALA A 179 -19.24 7.47 4.80
C ALA A 179 -20.58 6.70 4.69
N VAL A 180 -20.83 5.76 5.61
CA VAL A 180 -22.08 5.00 5.68
C VAL A 180 -23.27 5.85 6.12
N VAL A 181 -23.03 6.99 6.79
CA VAL A 181 -24.06 7.80 7.45
C VAL A 181 -24.55 8.98 6.59
N LEU A 182 -24.05 9.17 5.36
CA LEU A 182 -24.62 10.19 4.45
C LEU A 182 -26.02 9.74 3.98
N PRO A 183 -27.12 10.37 4.46
CA PRO A 183 -28.45 10.10 3.94
C PRO A 183 -28.62 10.81 2.59
N GLU A 184 -29.43 10.22 1.71
CA GLU A 184 -29.95 10.86 0.50
C GLU A 184 -30.80 12.11 0.83
#